data_AF-A0AAU5ZTV1-F1
#
_entry.id   AF-A0AAU5ZTV1-F1
#
_cell.length_a   1.000
_cell.length_b   1.000
_cell.length_c   1.000
_cell.angle_alpha   90.00
_cell.angle_beta   90.00
_cell.angle_gamma   90.00
#
_symmetry.space_group_name_H-M   'P 1'
#
loop_
_entity.id
_entity.type
_entity.pdbx_description
1 polymer ?
#
loop_
_entity_poly.entity_id
_entity_poly.type
_entity_poly.pdbx_seq_one_letter_code
_entity_poly.pdbx_strand_id
1 'polypeptide(L)'
;MSNIVKFFVATNDGAVDSLRIGPDSSLHSITFGNFDAEEAILDWEARLTGIPFDSLVESDLPEVVEESDGGALVLRLSEALVDSLDRASASQILDLASWWASEEKVGKIELAAAAGILQGLVELIREERRSGMFVYCWTS
;
A
#
# COMPACT_ATOMS: atom_id res chain seq x y z
N MET A 1 2.83 -16.76 -10.38
CA MET A 1 2.82 -15.55 -11.23
C MET A 1 3.42 -14.44 -10.40
N SER A 2 4.27 -13.61 -10.98
CA SER A 2 4.92 -12.52 -10.24
C SER A 2 4.09 -11.26 -10.45
N ASN A 3 3.47 -10.75 -9.38
CA ASN A 3 2.75 -9.47 -9.42
C ASN A 3 3.74 -8.36 -9.09
N ILE A 4 3.64 -7.23 -9.79
CA ILE A 4 4.41 -6.02 -9.51
C ILE A 4 3.53 -5.07 -8.72
N VAL A 5 3.99 -4.66 -7.53
CA VAL A 5 3.28 -3.73 -6.65
C VAL A 5 4.08 -2.43 -6.57
N LYS A 6 3.42 -1.29 -6.75
CA LYS A 6 4.04 0.04 -6.65
C LYS A 6 3.23 0.97 -5.77
N PHE A 7 3.85 1.54 -4.74
CA PHE A 7 3.25 2.64 -3.97
C PHE A 7 3.74 3.98 -4.52
N PHE A 8 2.85 4.96 -4.61
CA PHE A 8 3.16 6.29 -5.13
C PHE A 8 2.20 7.35 -4.56
N VAL A 9 2.61 8.62 -4.63
CA VAL A 9 1.80 9.77 -4.23
C VAL A 9 1.35 10.53 -5.47
N ALA A 10 0.06 10.82 -5.59
CA ALA A 10 -0.50 11.53 -6.74
C ALA A 10 -1.79 12.30 -6.38
N THR A 11 -2.31 13.07 -7.34
CA THR A 11 -3.71 13.47 -7.36
C THR A 11 -4.59 12.32 -7.87
N ASN A 12 -5.91 12.39 -7.68
CA ASN A 12 -6.84 11.39 -8.25
C ASN A 12 -6.66 11.22 -9.76
N ASP A 13 -6.60 12.32 -10.52
CA ASP A 13 -6.42 12.26 -11.97
C ASP A 13 -5.10 11.57 -12.35
N GLY A 14 -4.01 11.88 -11.64
CA GLY A 14 -2.71 11.24 -11.87
C GLY A 14 -2.69 9.75 -11.51
N ALA A 15 -3.48 9.34 -10.51
CA ALA A 15 -3.64 7.94 -10.15
C ALA A 15 -4.42 7.16 -11.22
N VAL A 16 -5.50 7.74 -11.78
CA VAL A 16 -6.25 7.13 -12.89
C VAL A 16 -5.36 6.96 -14.13
N ASP A 17 -4.56 7.98 -14.46
CA ASP A 17 -3.62 7.93 -15.59
C ASP A 17 -2.55 6.83 -15.42
N SER A 18 -2.22 6.47 -14.18
CA SER A 18 -1.20 5.45 -13.87
C SER A 18 -1.65 4.02 -14.18
N LEU A 19 -2.95 3.76 -14.38
CA LEU A 19 -3.48 2.40 -14.57
C LEU A 19 -2.79 1.63 -15.70
N ARG A 20 -2.61 2.28 -16.87
CA ARG A 20 -2.16 1.60 -18.10
C ARG A 20 -0.68 1.27 -18.14
N ILE A 21 0.17 2.05 -17.47
CA ILE A 21 1.63 1.95 -17.59
C ILE A 21 2.34 1.88 -16.23
N GLY A 22 1.57 1.90 -15.13
CA GLY A 22 2.05 2.17 -13.79
C GLY A 22 2.35 3.66 -13.57
N PRO A 23 2.72 4.05 -12.34
CA PRO A 23 3.22 5.40 -12.08
C PRO A 23 4.44 5.68 -12.98
N ASP A 24 4.41 6.82 -13.69
CA ASP A 24 5.52 7.28 -14.53
C ASP A 24 6.77 7.55 -13.68
N SER A 25 7.94 7.51 -14.31
CA SER A 25 9.24 7.87 -13.74
C SER A 25 9.31 9.25 -13.07
N SER A 26 8.36 10.13 -13.37
CA SER A 26 8.18 11.44 -12.72
C SER A 26 7.54 11.37 -11.34
N LEU A 27 6.85 10.27 -11.01
CA LEU A 27 6.29 9.99 -9.69
C LEU A 27 7.30 9.17 -8.88
N HIS A 28 7.61 9.65 -7.67
CA HIS A 28 8.41 8.84 -6.75
C HIS A 28 7.60 7.60 -6.37
N SER A 29 8.13 6.42 -6.68
CA SER A 29 7.48 5.14 -6.40
C SER A 29 8.47 4.10 -5.92
N ILE A 30 7.98 3.23 -5.05
CA ILE A 30 8.72 2.06 -4.54
C ILE A 30 8.10 0.82 -5.17
N THR A 31 8.92 -0.05 -5.76
CA THR A 31 8.45 -1.25 -6.48
C THR A 31 8.80 -2.51 -5.70
N PHE A 32 7.79 -3.36 -5.50
CA PHE A 32 7.88 -4.65 -4.85
C PHE A 32 7.12 -5.70 -5.65
N GLY A 33 7.07 -6.94 -5.16
CA GLY A 33 6.26 -7.96 -5.78
C GLY A 33 6.07 -9.21 -4.93
N ASN A 34 5.28 -10.14 -5.45
CA ASN A 34 4.99 -11.46 -4.87
C ASN A 34 4.14 -11.50 -3.59
N PHE A 35 3.30 -10.48 -3.35
CA PHE A 35 2.26 -10.50 -2.32
C PHE A 35 0.95 -9.93 -2.88
N ASP A 36 -0.15 -10.24 -2.21
CA ASP A 36 -1.45 -9.63 -2.50
C ASP A 36 -1.51 -8.22 -1.88
N ALA A 37 -1.53 -7.20 -2.74
CA ALA A 37 -1.46 -5.81 -2.29
C ALA A 37 -2.73 -5.37 -1.54
N GLU A 38 -3.90 -5.83 -1.98
CA GLU A 38 -5.18 -5.46 -1.37
C GLU A 38 -5.27 -6.07 0.03
N GLU A 39 -4.99 -7.37 0.15
CA GLU A 39 -4.98 -8.07 1.43
C GLU A 39 -3.95 -7.46 2.40
N ALA A 40 -2.75 -7.14 1.91
CA ALA A 40 -1.71 -6.55 2.74
C ALA A 40 -2.10 -5.15 3.26
N ILE A 41 -2.70 -4.30 2.42
CA ILE A 41 -3.17 -2.98 2.83
C ILE A 41 -4.24 -3.09 3.91
N LEU A 42 -5.21 -4.00 3.74
CA LEU A 42 -6.26 -4.28 4.71
C LEU A 42 -5.70 -4.78 6.05
N ASP A 43 -4.76 -5.72 6.00
CA ASP A 43 -4.07 -6.26 7.17
C ASP A 43 -3.36 -5.17 7.96
N TRP A 44 -2.61 -4.31 7.27
CA TRP A 44 -1.88 -3.21 7.91
C TRP A 44 -2.83 -2.20 8.55
N GLU A 45 -3.90 -1.84 7.84
CA GLU A 45 -4.90 -0.91 8.33
C GLU A 45 -5.60 -1.47 9.56
N ALA A 46 -6.04 -2.73 9.52
CA ALA A 46 -6.67 -3.38 10.65
C ALA A 46 -5.75 -3.41 11.87
N ARG A 47 -4.47 -3.72 11.65
CA ARG A 47 -3.48 -3.82 12.73
C ARG A 47 -3.12 -2.48 13.36
N LEU A 48 -3.00 -1.43 12.55
CA LEU A 48 -2.59 -0.09 12.98
C LEU A 48 -3.74 0.71 13.58
N THR A 49 -4.94 0.59 13.02
CA THR A 49 -6.13 1.35 13.46
C THR A 49 -6.93 0.61 14.52
N GLY A 50 -6.79 -0.71 14.61
CA GLY A 50 -7.61 -1.58 15.46
C GLY A 50 -9.02 -1.85 14.90
N ILE A 51 -9.32 -1.38 13.69
CA ILE A 51 -10.57 -1.69 13.00
C ILE A 51 -10.52 -3.14 12.50
N PRO A 52 -11.57 -3.96 12.70
CA PRO A 52 -11.56 -5.34 12.21
C PRO A 52 -11.47 -5.40 10.68
N PHE A 53 -10.74 -6.39 10.15
CA PHE A 53 -10.58 -6.63 8.71
C PHE A 53 -11.94 -6.65 7.98
N ASP A 54 -12.90 -7.43 8.49
CA ASP A 54 -14.23 -7.56 7.87
C ASP A 54 -14.96 -6.21 7.79
N SER A 55 -14.79 -5.33 8.78
CA SER A 55 -15.39 -4.00 8.77
C SER A 55 -14.75 -3.05 7.75
N LEU A 56 -13.46 -3.23 7.45
CA LEU A 56 -12.77 -2.49 6.40
C LEU A 56 -13.27 -2.92 5.02
N VAL A 57 -13.44 -4.24 4.81
CA VAL A 57 -14.01 -4.80 3.58
C VAL A 57 -15.46 -4.31 3.37
N GLU A 58 -16.28 -4.33 4.43
CA GLU A 58 -17.64 -3.78 4.38
C GLU A 58 -17.69 -2.27 4.09
N SER A 59 -16.58 -1.57 4.27
CA SER A 59 -16.42 -0.13 3.99
C SER A 59 -15.78 0.15 2.62
N ASP A 60 -15.64 -0.86 1.77
CA ASP A 60 -15.00 -0.79 0.44
C ASP A 60 -13.55 -0.25 0.52
N LEU A 61 -12.77 -0.72 1.50
CA LEU A 61 -11.35 -0.37 1.66
C LEU A 61 -10.42 -1.52 1.23
N PRO A 62 -9.22 -1.21 0.68
CA PRO A 62 -8.87 0.08 0.09
C PRO A 62 -9.79 0.43 -1.09
N GLU A 63 -10.01 1.73 -1.33
CA GLU A 63 -10.86 2.18 -2.43
C GLU A 63 -10.22 1.76 -3.77
N VAL A 64 -10.93 0.96 -4.57
CA VAL A 64 -10.56 0.67 -5.95
C VAL A 64 -10.86 1.92 -6.79
N VAL A 65 -9.81 2.64 -7.18
CA VAL A 65 -9.91 3.87 -7.98
C VAL A 65 -10.11 3.53 -9.44
N GLU A 66 -9.37 2.55 -9.93
CA GLU A 66 -9.51 2.07 -11.30
C GLU A 66 -8.98 0.66 -11.50
N GLU A 67 -9.59 -0.09 -12.41
CA GLU A 67 -9.24 -1.47 -12.76
C GLU A 67 -9.20 -1.63 -14.29
N SER A 68 -8.26 -2.43 -14.78
CA SER A 68 -8.15 -2.79 -16.20
C SER A 68 -8.59 -4.23 -16.45
N ASP A 69 -9.13 -4.50 -17.65
CA ASP A 69 -9.44 -5.86 -18.11
C ASP A 69 -8.24 -6.83 -18.08
N GLY A 70 -7.02 -6.29 -18.00
CA GLY A 70 -5.77 -7.05 -17.91
C GLY A 70 -5.33 -7.42 -16.49
N GLY A 71 -6.12 -7.08 -15.47
CA GLY A 71 -5.84 -7.39 -14.06
C GLY A 71 -4.96 -6.38 -13.33
N ALA A 72 -4.59 -5.27 -13.98
CA ALA A 72 -3.94 -4.16 -13.28
C ALA A 72 -4.99 -3.32 -12.52
N LEU A 73 -4.64 -2.88 -11.31
CA LEU A 73 -5.51 -2.22 -10.35
C LEU A 73 -4.80 -1.02 -9.73
N VAL A 74 -5.54 0.06 -9.48
CA VAL A 74 -5.10 1.21 -8.68
C VAL A 74 -5.98 1.30 -7.44
N LEU A 75 -5.35 1.09 -6.29
CA LEU A 75 -5.96 1.17 -4.96
C LEU A 75 -5.56 2.48 -4.30
N ARG A 76 -6.50 3.14 -3.63
CA ARG A 76 -6.21 4.28 -2.76
C ARG A 76 -6.17 3.83 -1.31
N LEU A 77 -5.07 4.16 -0.63
CA LEU A 77 -4.96 3.91 0.81
C LEU A 77 -5.85 4.88 1.58
N SER A 78 -6.46 4.41 2.65
CA SER A 78 -7.29 5.25 3.50
C SER A 78 -6.44 6.32 4.21
N GLU A 79 -7.04 7.47 4.52
CA GLU A 79 -6.38 8.51 5.32
C GLU A 79 -5.99 7.99 6.71
N ALA A 80 -6.77 7.05 7.28
CA ALA A 80 -6.49 6.48 8.59
C ALA A 80 -5.23 5.62 8.58
N LEU A 81 -5.04 4.79 7.54
CA LEU A 81 -3.81 4.02 7.35
C LEU A 81 -2.61 4.95 7.11
N VAL A 82 -2.75 5.92 6.20
CA VAL A 82 -1.67 6.85 5.85
C VAL A 82 -1.24 7.66 7.07
N ASP A 83 -2.17 8.21 7.85
CA ASP A 83 -1.86 8.96 9.07
C ASP A 83 -1.23 8.08 10.15
N SER A 84 -1.62 6.81 10.24
CA SER A 84 -1.03 5.85 11.17
C SER A 84 0.42 5.54 10.80
N LEU A 85 0.70 5.31 9.52
CA LEU A 85 2.05 5.07 8.99
C LEU A 85 2.94 6.32 9.14
N ASP A 86 2.42 7.50 8.83
CA ASP A 86 3.13 8.77 8.97
C ASP A 86 3.60 9.01 10.42
N ARG A 87 2.78 8.63 11.40
CA ARG A 87 3.09 8.81 12.84
C ARG A 87 3.83 7.64 13.48
N ALA A 88 3.92 6.50 12.80
CA ALA A 88 4.54 5.31 13.34
C ALA A 88 6.05 5.52 13.57
N SER A 89 6.51 5.11 14.75
CA SER A 89 7.94 5.01 15.05
C SER A 89 8.59 3.83 14.31
N ALA A 90 9.92 3.88 14.16
CA ALA A 90 10.66 2.79 13.51
C ALA A 90 10.44 1.42 14.19
N SER A 91 10.28 1.37 15.52
CA SER A 91 9.98 0.13 16.22
C SER A 91 8.58 -0.39 15.91
N GLN A 92 7.57 0.49 15.82
CA GLN A 92 6.21 0.08 15.43
C GLN A 92 6.16 -0.45 13.99
N ILE A 93 6.93 0.15 13.08
CA ILE A 93 7.07 -0.35 11.71
C ILE A 93 7.74 -1.72 11.67
N LEU A 94 8.80 -1.93 12.46
CA LEU A 94 9.44 -3.23 12.57
C LEU A 94 8.52 -4.30 13.19
N ASP A 95 7.72 -3.93 14.18
CA ASP A 95 6.74 -4.82 14.80
C ASP A 95 5.64 -5.23 13.80
N LEU A 96 5.14 -4.27 13.00
CA LEU A 96 4.19 -4.55 11.92
C LEU A 96 4.80 -5.46 10.85
N ALA A 97 6.04 -5.19 10.43
CA ALA A 97 6.76 -6.04 9.48
C ALA A 97 6.99 -7.46 10.01
N SER A 98 7.34 -7.59 11.29
CA SER A 98 7.56 -8.88 11.96
C SER A 98 6.28 -9.69 12.03
N TRP A 99 5.17 -9.03 12.37
CA TRP A 99 3.86 -9.66 12.35
C TRP A 99 3.49 -10.11 10.93
N TRP A 100 3.56 -9.22 9.95
CA TRP A 100 3.18 -9.52 8.56
C TRP A 100 4.01 -10.66 7.96
N ALA A 101 5.32 -10.70 8.21
CA ALA A 101 6.20 -11.79 7.76
C ALA A 101 5.95 -13.13 8.48
N SER A 102 5.31 -13.10 9.66
CA SER A 102 4.95 -14.30 10.42
C SER A 102 3.65 -14.94 9.96
N GLU A 103 2.77 -14.18 9.29
CA GLU A 103 1.49 -14.67 8.78
C GLU A 103 1.73 -15.78 7.73
N GLU A 104 1.01 -16.88 7.87
CA GLU A 104 1.08 -18.01 6.93
C GLU A 104 0.11 -17.80 5.75
N LYS A 105 0.48 -16.89 4.85
CA LYS A 105 -0.30 -16.56 3.64
C LYS A 105 0.41 -16.99 2.35
N VAL A 106 -0.36 -17.10 1.27
CA VAL A 106 0.19 -17.33 -0.07
C VAL A 106 1.07 -16.14 -0.45
N GLY A 107 2.30 -16.37 -0.90
CA GLY A 107 3.25 -15.28 -1.14
C GLY A 107 3.92 -14.76 0.14
N LYS A 108 4.13 -15.64 1.14
CA LYS A 108 4.86 -15.33 2.38
C LYS A 108 6.07 -14.46 2.11
N ILE A 109 6.09 -13.31 2.78
CA ILE A 109 7.15 -12.34 2.65
C ILE A 109 8.21 -12.54 3.73
N GLU A 110 9.48 -12.39 3.37
CA GLU A 110 10.57 -12.39 4.35
C GLU A 110 10.54 -11.09 5.17
N LEU A 111 10.93 -11.17 6.44
CA LEU A 111 10.96 -10.01 7.34
C LEU A 111 11.75 -8.83 6.76
N ALA A 112 12.90 -9.09 6.15
CA ALA A 112 13.71 -8.03 5.56
C ALA A 112 12.97 -7.31 4.41
N ALA A 113 12.22 -8.06 3.59
CA ALA A 113 11.41 -7.48 2.53
C ALA A 113 10.20 -6.72 3.09
N ALA A 114 9.48 -7.29 4.07
CA ALA A 114 8.36 -6.62 4.75
C ALA A 114 8.78 -5.30 5.39
N ALA A 115 9.91 -5.29 6.10
CA ALA A 115 10.45 -4.09 6.73
C ALA A 115 10.86 -3.05 5.69
N GLY A 116 11.53 -3.47 4.60
CA GLY A 116 11.89 -2.58 3.50
C GLY A 116 10.67 -1.94 2.82
N ILE A 117 9.59 -2.72 2.64
CA ILE A 117 8.33 -2.22 2.08
C ILE A 117 7.71 -1.15 2.96
N LEU A 118 7.46 -1.49 4.23
CA LEU A 118 6.78 -0.58 5.15
C LEU A 118 7.62 0.66 5.44
N GLN A 119 8.94 0.52 5.55
CA GLN A 119 9.83 1.66 5.73
C GLN A 119 9.83 2.56 4.48
N GLY A 120 9.97 1.99 3.29
CA GLY A 120 9.91 2.76 2.05
C GLY A 120 8.58 3.48 1.88
N LEU A 121 7.47 2.85 2.28
CA LEU A 121 6.14 3.47 2.25
C LEU A 121 6.04 4.64 3.22
N VAL A 122 6.56 4.50 4.44
CA VAL A 122 6.61 5.59 5.43
C VAL A 122 7.47 6.75 4.95
N GLU A 123 8.63 6.47 4.35
CA GLU A 123 9.51 7.49 3.75
C GLU A 123 8.77 8.22 2.61
N LEU A 124 8.16 7.48 1.67
CA LEU A 124 7.34 8.04 0.60
C LEU A 124 6.23 8.95 1.12
N ILE A 125 5.48 8.52 2.14
CA ILE A 125 4.39 9.30 2.75
C ILE A 125 4.94 10.62 3.32
N ARG A 126 6.03 10.55 4.08
CA ARG A 126 6.61 11.70 4.79
C ARG A 126 7.26 12.72 3.85
N GLU A 127 7.86 12.26 2.76
CA GLU A 127 8.60 13.12 1.84
C GLU A 127 7.71 13.76 0.77
N GLU A 128 6.71 13.03 0.28
CA GLU A 128 5.97 13.43 -0.93
C GLU A 128 4.53 13.89 -0.66
N ARG A 129 3.92 13.52 0.48
CA ARG A 129 2.52 13.89 0.76
C ARG A 129 2.41 15.40 1.00
N ARG A 130 1.71 16.07 0.09
CA ARG A 130 1.33 17.49 0.16
C ARG A 130 -0.18 17.63 0.21
N SER A 131 -0.66 18.83 0.55
CA SER A 131 -2.10 19.13 0.51
C SER A 131 -2.68 18.83 -0.88
N GLY A 132 -3.76 18.04 -0.93
CA GLY A 132 -4.42 17.62 -2.17
C GLY A 132 -3.80 16.40 -2.86
N MET A 133 -2.81 15.75 -2.26
CA MET A 133 -2.21 14.51 -2.73
C MET A 133 -2.61 13.33 -1.83
N PHE A 134 -2.71 12.15 -2.44
CA PHE A 134 -3.07 10.89 -1.78
C PHE A 134 -2.07 9.80 -2.11
N VAL A 135 -2.07 8.74 -1.31
CA VAL A 135 -1.19 7.58 -1.47
C VAL A 135 -1.98 6.48 -2.17
N TYR A 136 -1.39 5.93 -3.22
CA TYR A 136 -1.98 4.87 -4.02
C TYR A 136 -1.04 3.68 -4.10
N CYS A 137 -1.63 2.54 -4.42
CA CYS A 137 -0.95 1.30 -4.76
C CYS A 137 -1.42 0.86 -6.14
N TRP A 138 -0.49 0.74 -7.08
CA TRP A 138 -0.72 0.10 -8.38
C TRP A 138 -0.23 -1.35 -8.32
N THR A 139 -1.01 -2.29 -8.82
CA THR A 139 -0.60 -3.70 -8.95
C THR A 139 -0.93 -4.23 -10.34
N SER A 140 -0.11 -5.13 -10.87
CA SER A 140 -0.29 -5.81 -12.18
C SER A 140 0.43 -7.15 -12.24
#